data_AF-A0A364P141-F1
#
_entry.id   AF-A0A364P141-F1
#
_cell.length_a   1.000
_cell.length_b   1.000
_cell.length_c   1.000
_cell.angle_alpha   90.00
_cell.angle_beta   90.00
_cell.angle_gamma   90.00
#
_symmetry.space_group_name_H-M   'P 1'
#
loop_
_entity.id
_entity.type
_entity.pdbx_description
1 polymer ?
#
loop_
_entity_poly.entity_id
_entity_poly.type
_entity_poly.pdbx_seq_one_letter_code
_entity_poly.pdbx_strand_id
1 'polypeptide(L)'
;MIIETQPPESSFSRAVYTEIRPAIPRGQWPSDALRATFVGAPDGLSLTATFEGLPPAAAQVASQVVARAKVDLVLASPVAYLAAVVVRARRWRDTFLYFLLPVLFAIPLMAPLGNVAMRISMGLCIVNTIALLGTHARLLQARSALNSARFVALIPTPGLRIRVPTGTPLHPQT
;
A
#
# COMPACT_ATOMS: atom_id res chain seq x y z
N MET A 1 1.00 -14.91 -7.07
CA MET A 1 1.11 -13.88 -8.13
C MET A 1 -0.30 -13.56 -8.57
N ILE A 2 -0.82 -12.35 -8.32
CA ILE A 2 -2.21 -11.99 -8.69
C ILE A 2 -2.16 -11.35 -10.08
N ILE A 3 -2.07 -12.16 -11.14
CA ILE A 3 -2.22 -11.67 -12.52
C ILE A 3 -3.72 -11.60 -12.83
N GLU A 4 -4.43 -10.78 -12.08
CA GLU A 4 -5.80 -10.42 -12.43
C GLU A 4 -5.72 -9.19 -13.33
N THR A 5 -6.28 -9.32 -14.52
CA THR A 5 -6.32 -8.19 -15.47
C THR A 5 -7.62 -7.45 -15.20
N GLN A 6 -7.52 -6.27 -14.59
CA GLN A 6 -8.69 -5.48 -14.25
C GLN A 6 -9.31 -4.87 -15.53
N PRO A 7 -10.60 -5.12 -15.79
CA PRO A 7 -11.26 -4.58 -16.98
C PRO A 7 -11.42 -3.06 -16.89
N PRO A 8 -11.64 -2.38 -18.02
CA PRO A 8 -11.85 -0.93 -18.06
C PRO A 8 -13.08 -0.47 -17.28
N GLU A 9 -14.02 -1.38 -17.03
CA GLU A 9 -15.23 -1.08 -16.27
C GLU A 9 -15.02 -1.15 -14.74
N SER A 10 -13.87 -1.68 -14.30
CA SER A 10 -13.57 -1.83 -12.87
C SER A 10 -13.53 -0.47 -12.15
N SER A 11 -13.94 -0.47 -10.88
CA SER A 11 -13.89 0.73 -10.02
C SER A 11 -12.46 1.28 -9.93
N PHE A 12 -11.47 0.38 -9.85
CA PHE A 12 -10.05 0.74 -9.83
C PHE A 12 -9.60 1.44 -11.13
N SER A 13 -9.89 0.85 -12.30
CA SER A 13 -9.51 1.45 -13.59
C SER A 13 -10.11 2.84 -13.79
N ARG A 14 -11.34 3.07 -13.31
CA ARG A 14 -12.00 4.38 -13.34
C ARG A 14 -11.38 5.39 -12.36
N ALA A 15 -11.02 4.93 -11.16
CA ALA A 15 -10.32 5.78 -10.19
C ALA A 15 -8.97 6.25 -10.77
N VAL A 16 -8.17 5.34 -11.33
CA VAL A 16 -6.91 5.68 -11.99
C VAL A 16 -7.13 6.65 -13.15
N TYR A 17 -8.14 6.40 -14.00
CA TYR A 17 -8.46 7.31 -15.10
C TYR A 17 -8.76 8.73 -14.59
N THR A 18 -9.58 8.85 -13.54
CA THR A 18 -9.98 10.14 -12.97
C THR A 18 -8.78 10.93 -12.47
N GLU A 19 -7.81 10.25 -11.86
CA GLU A 19 -6.55 10.85 -11.39
C GLU A 19 -5.66 11.31 -12.54
N ILE A 20 -5.41 10.47 -13.55
CA ILE A 20 -4.42 10.77 -14.59
C ILE A 20 -4.96 11.65 -15.74
N ARG A 21 -6.28 11.60 -16.00
CA ARG A 21 -6.95 12.36 -17.07
C ARG A 21 -6.60 13.85 -17.10
N PRO A 22 -6.66 14.61 -15.99
CA PRO A 22 -6.35 16.05 -16.03
C PRO A 22 -4.88 16.34 -16.36
N ALA A 23 -3.97 15.39 -16.13
CA ALA A 23 -2.54 15.60 -16.29
C ALA A 23 -2.02 15.24 -17.70
N ILE A 24 -2.77 14.47 -18.49
CA ILE A 24 -2.34 13.98 -19.81
C ILE A 24 -3.14 14.69 -20.92
N PRO A 25 -2.48 15.39 -21.86
CA PRO A 25 -3.12 15.99 -23.03
C PRO A 25 -3.95 14.97 -23.83
N ARG A 26 -5.15 15.36 -24.29
CA ARG A 26 -6.08 14.47 -25.00
C ARG A 26 -5.48 13.75 -26.21
N GLY A 27 -4.62 14.42 -26.98
CA GLY A 27 -3.98 13.84 -28.17
C GLY A 27 -2.88 12.82 -27.89
N GLN A 28 -2.52 12.59 -26.62
CA GLN A 28 -1.51 11.60 -26.23
C GLN A 28 -2.12 10.29 -25.76
N TRP A 29 -3.45 10.21 -25.68
CA TRP A 29 -4.16 8.99 -25.30
C TRP A 29 -4.24 8.03 -26.48
N PRO A 30 -4.04 6.71 -26.26
CA PRO A 30 -4.26 5.72 -27.30
C PRO A 30 -5.74 5.61 -27.66
N SER A 31 -6.02 5.08 -28.87
CA SER A 31 -7.38 4.81 -29.34
C SER A 31 -8.08 3.71 -28.53
N ASP A 32 -7.31 2.71 -28.10
CA ASP A 32 -7.79 1.58 -27.30
C ASP A 32 -7.52 1.80 -25.81
N ALA A 33 -8.02 0.90 -24.96
CA ALA A 33 -7.79 0.96 -23.52
C ALA A 33 -6.28 1.00 -23.18
N LEU A 34 -5.90 1.90 -22.28
CA LEU A 34 -4.52 2.10 -21.87
C LEU A 34 -4.10 1.00 -20.88
N ARG A 35 -3.10 0.20 -21.23
CA ARG A 35 -2.61 -0.88 -20.37
C ARG A 35 -1.63 -0.32 -19.34
N ALA A 36 -1.87 -0.58 -18.06
CA ALA A 36 -0.97 -0.20 -16.98
C ALA A 36 -0.69 -1.36 -16.03
N THR A 37 0.56 -1.51 -15.63
CA THR A 37 1.00 -2.48 -14.63
C THR A 37 1.23 -1.78 -13.30
N PHE A 38 0.66 -2.33 -12.23
CA PHE A 38 0.74 -1.78 -10.89
C PHE A 38 1.48 -2.72 -9.95
N VAL A 39 2.26 -2.13 -9.05
CA VAL A 39 3.00 -2.81 -7.98
C VAL A 39 2.80 -2.06 -6.67
N GLY A 40 2.50 -2.79 -5.60
CA GLY A 40 2.44 -2.23 -4.26
C GLY A 40 3.81 -1.79 -3.76
N ALA A 41 3.90 -0.56 -3.24
CA ALA A 41 5.11 -0.11 -2.58
C ALA A 41 5.29 -0.80 -1.22
N PRO A 42 6.53 -1.02 -0.74
CA PRO A 42 6.82 -1.76 0.49
C PRO A 42 6.37 -1.05 1.78
N ASP A 43 5.91 0.20 1.68
CA ASP A 43 5.26 0.92 2.76
C ASP A 43 3.79 0.51 2.96
N GLY A 44 3.16 -0.10 1.95
CA GLY A 44 1.74 -0.43 1.93
C GLY A 44 0.83 0.78 1.74
N LEU A 45 1.37 1.93 1.30
CA LEU A 45 0.63 3.20 1.25
C LEU A 45 0.63 3.85 -0.14
N SER A 46 1.38 3.30 -1.08
CA SER A 46 1.43 3.81 -2.45
C SER A 46 1.50 2.68 -3.48
N LEU A 47 1.15 3.03 -4.72
CA LEU A 47 1.29 2.17 -5.89
C LEU A 47 2.30 2.79 -6.83
N THR A 48 3.15 1.93 -7.41
CA THR A 48 3.98 2.28 -8.55
C THR A 48 3.29 1.77 -9.80
N ALA A 49 3.13 2.65 -10.80
CA ALA A 49 2.49 2.32 -12.06
C ALA A 49 3.44 2.49 -13.24
N THR A 50 3.36 1.55 -14.18
CA THR A 50 4.02 1.61 -15.49
C THR A 50 2.95 1.57 -16.57
N PHE A 51 2.92 2.59 -17.42
CA PHE A 51 1.92 2.72 -18.48
C PHE A 51 2.53 2.33 -19.82
N GLU A 52 1.86 1.42 -20.53
CA GLU A 52 2.21 1.00 -21.89
C GLU A 52 1.32 1.74 -22.89
N GLY A 53 1.89 2.31 -23.95
CA GLY A 53 1.14 3.00 -25.00
C GLY A 53 1.01 4.52 -24.82
N LEU A 54 1.58 5.11 -23.77
CA LEU A 54 1.78 6.55 -23.64
C LEU A 54 3.20 6.96 -24.11
N PRO A 55 3.38 8.18 -24.64
CA PRO A 55 4.71 8.75 -24.83
C PRO A 55 5.50 8.79 -23.51
N PRO A 56 6.84 8.64 -23.51
CA PRO A 56 7.63 8.51 -22.29
C PRO A 56 7.42 9.64 -21.26
N ALA A 57 7.32 10.89 -21.72
CA ALA A 57 7.06 12.03 -20.86
C ALA A 57 5.67 11.95 -20.19
N ALA A 58 4.64 11.56 -20.94
CA ALA A 58 3.28 11.41 -20.43
C ALA A 58 3.16 10.23 -19.47
N ALA A 59 3.84 9.12 -19.76
CA ALA A 59 3.89 7.95 -18.88
C ALA A 59 4.54 8.28 -17.53
N GLN A 60 5.58 9.11 -17.52
CA GLN A 60 6.22 9.58 -16.28
C GLN A 60 5.31 10.52 -15.47
N VAL A 61 4.60 11.44 -16.14
CA VAL A 61 3.62 12.29 -15.46
C VAL A 61 2.50 11.45 -14.85
N ALA A 62 1.96 10.49 -15.61
CA ALA A 62 0.92 9.58 -15.14
C ALA A 62 1.36 8.75 -13.93
N SER A 63 2.59 8.21 -13.95
CA SER A 63 3.12 7.42 -12.84
C SER A 63 3.35 8.27 -11.59
N GLN A 64 3.78 9.52 -11.75
CA GLN A 64 3.88 10.47 -10.63
C GLN A 64 2.52 10.82 -10.04
N VAL A 65 1.50 11.00 -10.87
CA VAL A 65 0.12 11.28 -10.41
C VAL A 65 -0.42 10.09 -9.61
N VAL A 66 -0.26 8.85 -10.11
CA VAL A 66 -0.63 7.64 -9.36
C VAL A 66 0.13 7.56 -8.04
N ALA A 67 1.43 7.84 -8.03
CA ALA A 67 2.23 7.84 -6.80
C ALA A 67 1.77 8.91 -5.80
N ARG A 68 1.23 10.05 -6.28
CA ARG A 68 0.68 11.13 -5.43
C ARG A 68 -0.67 10.79 -4.81
N ALA A 69 -1.51 10.01 -5.50
CA ALA A 69 -2.82 9.58 -4.99
C ALA A 69 -2.71 8.57 -3.81
N LYS A 70 -1.54 7.95 -3.62
CA LYS A 70 -1.17 7.16 -2.42
C LYS A 70 -2.27 6.18 -1.96
N VAL A 71 -2.87 6.46 -0.80
CA VAL A 71 -3.73 5.53 -0.05
C VAL A 71 -5.05 5.31 -0.78
N ASP A 72 -5.59 6.33 -1.45
CA ASP A 72 -6.90 6.26 -2.07
C ASP A 72 -6.92 5.23 -3.21
N LEU A 73 -5.87 5.22 -4.03
CA LEU A 73 -5.71 4.19 -5.08
C LEU A 73 -5.33 2.82 -4.50
N VAL A 74 -4.55 2.76 -3.41
CA VAL A 74 -4.23 1.48 -2.76
C VAL A 74 -5.50 0.82 -2.22
N LEU A 75 -6.41 1.58 -1.61
CA LEU A 75 -7.66 1.05 -1.05
C LEU A 75 -8.61 0.54 -2.13
N ALA A 76 -8.63 1.16 -3.30
CA ALA A 76 -9.42 0.71 -4.44
C ALA A 76 -8.80 -0.49 -5.18
N SER A 77 -7.56 -0.86 -4.87
CA SER A 77 -6.80 -1.89 -5.60
C SER A 77 -7.04 -3.31 -5.09
N PRO A 78 -6.82 -4.35 -5.92
CA PRO A 78 -6.90 -5.75 -5.48
C PRO A 78 -5.83 -6.12 -4.43
N VAL A 79 -4.80 -5.29 -4.26
CA VAL A 79 -3.74 -5.49 -3.26
C VAL A 79 -4.02 -4.78 -1.93
N ALA A 80 -5.19 -4.14 -1.77
CA ALA A 80 -5.57 -3.41 -0.56
C ALA A 80 -5.43 -4.25 0.72
N TYR A 81 -5.82 -5.53 0.66
CA TYR A 81 -5.68 -6.44 1.80
C TYR A 81 -4.20 -6.66 2.18
N LEU A 82 -3.32 -6.89 1.20
CA LEU A 82 -1.88 -7.08 1.45
C LEU A 82 -1.24 -5.81 2.00
N ALA A 83 -1.61 -4.65 1.44
CA ALA A 83 -1.18 -3.35 1.93
C ALA A 83 -1.62 -3.12 3.40
N ALA A 84 -2.87 -3.45 3.74
CA ALA A 84 -3.37 -3.36 5.11
C ALA A 84 -2.60 -4.27 6.08
N VAL A 85 -2.18 -5.47 5.65
CA VAL A 85 -1.34 -6.37 6.45
C VAL A 85 0.03 -5.75 6.74
N VAL A 86 0.67 -5.11 5.75
CA VAL A 86 1.95 -4.39 5.95
C VAL A 86 1.80 -3.27 6.97
N VAL A 87 0.76 -2.43 6.82
CA VAL A 87 0.50 -1.31 7.74
C VAL A 87 0.23 -1.80 9.16
N ARG A 88 -0.58 -2.86 9.31
CA ARG A 88 -0.87 -3.48 10.60
C ARG A 88 0.40 -4.06 11.25
N ALA A 89 1.22 -4.80 10.51
CA ALA A 89 2.47 -5.37 11.01
C ALA A 89 3.45 -4.27 11.44
N ARG A 90 3.54 -3.17 10.67
CA ARG A 90 4.36 -2.00 11.00
C ARG A 90 3.91 -1.35 12.31
N ARG A 91 2.61 -1.16 12.50
CA ARG A 91 2.05 -0.57 13.73
C ARG A 91 2.42 -1.38 14.97
N TRP A 92 2.36 -2.71 14.90
CA TRP A 92 2.75 -3.58 16.00
C TRP A 92 4.25 -3.51 16.30
N ARG A 93 5.10 -3.53 15.27
CA ARG A 93 6.55 -3.32 15.42
C ARG A 93 6.84 -2.00 16.15
N ASP A 94 6.21 -0.92 15.70
CA ASP A 94 6.44 0.41 16.27
C ASP A 94 5.97 0.46 17.73
N THR A 95 4.82 -0.17 18.06
CA THR A 95 4.32 -0.29 19.44
C THR A 95 5.32 -1.02 20.35
N PHE A 96 5.86 -2.18 19.91
CA PHE A 96 6.86 -2.91 20.70
C PHE A 96 8.18 -2.16 20.83
N LEU A 97 8.59 -1.43 19.79
CA LEU A 97 9.79 -0.58 19.83
C LEU A 97 9.63 0.54 20.86
N TYR A 98 8.49 1.22 20.87
CA TYR A 98 8.17 2.26 21.86
C TYR A 98 8.04 1.72 23.28
N PHE A 99 7.61 0.46 23.45
CA PHE A 99 7.60 -0.18 24.76
C PHE A 99 9.01 -0.64 25.21
N LEU A 100 9.86 -1.09 24.27
CA LEU A 100 11.22 -1.54 24.56
C LEU A 100 12.15 -0.39 24.98
N LEU A 101 12.04 0.77 24.31
CA LEU A 101 12.90 1.92 24.54
C LEU A 101 12.96 2.34 26.04
N PRO A 102 11.85 2.65 26.73
CA PRO A 102 11.90 3.03 28.14
C PRO A 102 12.37 1.89 29.05
N VAL A 103 12.09 0.63 28.70
CA VAL A 103 12.59 -0.54 29.46
C VAL A 103 14.12 -0.60 29.41
N LEU A 104 14.71 -0.39 28.23
CA LEU A 104 16.18 -0.37 28.08
C LEU A 104 16.83 0.78 28.85
N PHE A 105 16.20 1.95 28.91
CA PHE A 105 16.69 3.09 29.72
C PHE A 105 16.46 2.89 31.22
N ALA A 106 15.43 2.13 31.62
CA ALA A 106 15.17 1.84 33.02
C ALA A 106 16.15 0.82 33.61
N ILE A 107 16.63 -0.17 32.84
CA ILE A 107 17.53 -1.24 33.34
C ILE A 107 18.77 -0.70 34.07
N PRO A 108 19.54 0.28 33.54
CA PRO A 108 20.67 0.88 34.25
C PRO A 108 20.28 1.60 35.54
N LEU A 109 19.09 2.20 35.58
CA LEU A 109 18.55 2.91 36.75
C LEU A 109 17.95 1.96 37.80
N MET A 110 17.78 0.68 37.45
CA MET A 110 17.23 -0.37 38.32
C MET A 110 18.33 -1.17 39.05
N ALA A 111 19.60 -0.80 38.89
CA ALA A 111 20.71 -1.36 39.67
C ALA A 111 20.52 -1.38 41.21
N PRO A 112 19.77 -0.45 41.85
CA PRO A 112 19.47 -0.53 43.28
C PRO A 112 18.20 -1.30 43.64
N LEU A 113 17.46 -1.90 42.69
CA LEU A 113 16.26 -2.68 42.98
C LEU A 113 16.59 -4.11 43.44
N GLY A 114 15.80 -4.62 44.38
CA GLY A 114 15.98 -5.96 44.93
C GLY A 114 15.95 -7.07 43.86
N ASN A 115 16.65 -8.17 44.14
CA ASN A 115 16.88 -9.32 43.25
C ASN A 115 15.63 -9.84 42.52
N VAL A 116 14.44 -9.76 43.15
CA VAL A 116 13.17 -10.24 42.56
C VAL A 116 12.67 -9.30 41.46
N ALA A 117 12.68 -7.99 41.70
CA ALA A 117 12.21 -6.99 40.73
C ALA A 117 13.10 -6.97 39.48
N MET A 118 14.42 -7.12 39.65
CA MET A 118 15.39 -7.21 38.55
C MET A 118 15.15 -8.44 37.67
N ARG A 119 14.82 -9.61 38.25
CA ARG A 119 14.53 -10.83 37.48
C ARG A 119 13.25 -10.70 36.67
N ILE A 120 12.21 -10.08 37.24
CA ILE A 120 10.93 -9.86 36.57
C ILE A 120 11.10 -8.90 35.38
N SER A 121 11.81 -7.78 35.58
CA SER A 121 12.05 -6.80 34.50
C SER A 121 12.89 -7.37 33.38
N MET A 122 13.92 -8.18 33.69
CA MET A 122 14.73 -8.87 32.71
C MET A 122 13.91 -9.88 31.89
N GLY A 123 13.03 -10.65 32.55
CA GLY A 123 12.10 -11.54 31.87
C GLY A 123 11.17 -10.82 30.89
N LEU A 124 10.56 -9.70 31.32
CA LEU A 124 9.71 -8.87 30.46
C LEU A 124 10.50 -8.27 29.28
N CYS A 125 11.75 -7.86 29.50
CA CYS A 125 12.62 -7.36 28.44
C CYS A 125 12.91 -8.42 27.38
N ILE A 126 13.20 -9.66 27.79
CA ILE A 126 13.45 -10.78 26.87
C ILE A 126 12.19 -11.06 26.04
N VAL A 127 11.03 -11.20 26.69
CA VAL A 127 9.74 -11.44 26.01
C VAL A 127 9.43 -10.34 25.00
N ASN A 128 9.63 -9.08 25.38
CA ASN A 128 9.40 -7.95 24.49
C ASN A 128 10.37 -7.92 23.30
N THR A 129 11.64 -8.28 23.52
CA THR A 129 12.64 -8.37 22.44
C THR A 129 12.26 -9.46 21.43
N ILE A 130 11.82 -10.63 21.91
CA ILE A 130 11.31 -11.71 21.06
C ILE A 130 10.07 -11.26 20.27
N ALA A 131 9.14 -10.54 20.92
CA ALA A 131 7.96 -9.99 20.25
C ALA A 131 8.33 -8.96 19.17
N LEU A 132 9.32 -8.09 19.42
CA LEU A 132 9.83 -7.14 18.44
C LEU A 132 10.46 -7.86 17.23
N LEU A 133 11.29 -8.89 17.46
CA LEU A 133 11.89 -9.69 16.40
C LEU A 133 10.81 -10.42 15.57
N GLY A 134 9.82 -11.01 16.23
CA GLY A 134 8.71 -11.70 15.57
C GLY A 134 7.86 -10.75 14.71
N THR A 135 7.55 -9.55 15.21
CA THR A 135 6.81 -8.54 14.43
C THR A 135 7.63 -7.98 13.27
N HIS A 136 8.95 -7.84 13.44
CA HIS A 136 9.84 -7.46 12.36
C HIS A 136 9.88 -8.52 11.25
N ALA A 137 9.99 -9.80 11.59
CA ALA A 137 9.96 -10.89 10.63
C ALA A 137 8.63 -10.93 9.85
N ARG A 138 7.48 -10.77 10.55
CA ARG A 138 6.17 -10.67 9.90
C ARG A 138 6.06 -9.48 8.95
N LEU A 139 6.65 -8.34 9.30
CA LEU A 139 6.67 -7.17 8.43
C LEU A 139 7.48 -7.45 7.14
N LEU A 140 8.62 -8.13 7.25
CA LEU A 140 9.43 -8.51 6.09
C LEU A 140 8.67 -9.47 5.16
N GLN A 141 7.98 -10.46 5.73
CA GLN A 141 7.12 -11.39 4.97
C GLN A 141 5.95 -10.68 4.29
N ALA A 142 5.28 -9.76 5.00
CA ALA A 142 4.18 -8.98 4.41
C ALA A 142 4.66 -8.09 3.24
N ARG A 143 5.86 -7.49 3.38
CA ARG A 143 6.48 -6.68 2.32
C ARG A 143 6.87 -7.51 1.12
N SER A 144 7.45 -8.69 1.32
CA SER A 144 7.80 -9.56 0.19
C SER A 144 6.55 -10.02 -0.55
N ALA A 145 5.48 -10.37 0.18
CA ALA A 145 4.19 -10.70 -0.43
C ALA A 145 3.64 -9.53 -1.26
N LEU A 146 3.62 -8.31 -0.72
CA LEU A 146 3.15 -7.11 -1.43
C LEU A 146 3.99 -6.79 -2.67
N ASN A 147 5.32 -6.87 -2.56
CA ASN A 147 6.23 -6.61 -3.68
C ASN A 147 6.07 -7.64 -4.82
N SER A 148 5.67 -8.87 -4.48
CA SER A 148 5.37 -9.92 -5.47
C SER A 148 3.98 -9.81 -6.09
N ALA A 149 3.10 -8.99 -5.50
CA ALA A 149 1.76 -8.74 -6.01
C ALA A 149 1.82 -7.67 -7.11
N ARG A 150 1.88 -8.15 -8.35
CA ARG A 150 1.78 -7.31 -9.56
C ARG A 150 0.46 -7.63 -10.24
N PHE A 151 -0.26 -6.59 -10.64
CA PHE A 151 -1.52 -6.73 -11.37
C PHE A 151 -1.56 -5.74 -12.54
N VAL A 152 -2.40 -6.05 -13.53
CA VAL A 152 -2.53 -5.22 -14.74
C VAL A 152 -3.93 -4.64 -14.75
N ALA A 153 -4.07 -3.36 -15.06
CA ALA A 153 -5.37 -2.74 -15.28
C ALA A 153 -5.45 -2.13 -16.68
N LEU A 154 -6.59 -2.34 -17.32
CA LEU A 154 -6.96 -1.65 -18.55
C LEU A 154 -7.67 -0.37 -18.15
N ILE A 155 -7.08 0.78 -18.45
CA ILE A 155 -7.59 2.10 -18.10
C ILE A 155 -8.40 2.62 -19.28
N PRO A 156 -9.62 3.10 -19.05
CA PRO A 156 -10.42 3.64 -20.13
C PRO A 156 -9.76 4.90 -20.72
N THR A 157 -9.88 5.06 -22.03
CA THR A 157 -9.38 6.26 -22.72
C THR A 157 -10.50 7.26 -22.98
N PRO A 158 -10.20 8.57 -23.09
CA PRO A 158 -11.21 9.57 -23.40
C PRO A 158 -11.91 9.26 -24.72
N GLY A 159 -13.23 9.03 -24.68
CA GLY A 159 -14.03 8.69 -25.86
C GLY A 159 -14.30 7.19 -26.03
N LEU A 160 -13.65 6.32 -25.26
CA LEU A 160 -14.00 4.90 -25.19
C LEU A 160 -15.37 4.76 -24.50
N ARG A 161 -16.36 4.20 -25.21
CA ARG A 161 -17.69 3.91 -24.63
C ARG A 161 -17.60 2.69 -23.72
N ILE A 162 -17.28 2.92 -22.45
CA ILE A 162 -17.42 1.91 -21.39
C ILE A 162 -18.91 1.71 -21.16
N ARG A 163 -19.42 0.46 -21.19
CA ARG A 163 -20.79 0.22 -20.73
C ARG A 163 -20.74 0.37 -19.21
N VAL A 164 -21.47 1.33 -18.67
CA VAL A 164 -21.55 1.49 -17.21
C VAL A 164 -22.57 0.48 -16.72
N PRO A 165 -22.22 -0.47 -15.83
CA PRO A 165 -23.23 -1.26 -15.15
C PRO A 165 -24.05 -0.30 -14.28
N THR A 166 -25.27 -0.01 -14.70
CA THR A 166 -26.27 0.73 -13.94
C THR A 166 -26.65 -0.12 -12.73
N GLY A 167 -26.05 0.17 -11.57
CA GLY A 167 -26.47 -0.45 -10.31
C GLY A 167 -25.42 -0.46 -9.21
N THR A 168 -25.10 0.71 -8.63
CA THR A 168 -24.98 0.92 -7.18
C THR A 168 -24.64 2.38 -6.90
N PRO A 169 -25.55 3.17 -6.30
CA PRO A 169 -25.26 4.55 -5.94
C PRO A 169 -24.28 4.57 -4.75
N LEU A 170 -23.13 5.25 -4.92
CA LEU A 170 -22.15 5.41 -3.85
C LEU A 170 -22.43 6.61 -2.93
N HIS A 171 -23.43 7.46 -3.21
CA HIS A 171 -23.83 8.54 -2.30
C HIS A 171 -25.36 8.68 -2.24
N PRO A 172 -25.98 8.72 -1.05
CA PRO A 172 -27.30 9.31 -0.90
C PRO A 172 -27.16 10.81 -1.19
N GLN A 173 -27.84 11.29 -2.24
CA GLN A 173 -28.03 12.73 -2.42
C GLN A 173 -29.03 13.18 -1.36
N THR A 174 -28.54 13.94 -0.39
CA THR A 174 -29.34 14.89 0.40
C THR A 174 -29.22 16.25 -0.23
#